data_AF-A0A1N6PE39-F1
#
_entry.id   AF-A0A1N6PE39-F1
#
_cell.length_a   1.000
_cell.length_b   1.000
_cell.length_c   1.000
_cell.angle_alpha   90.00
_cell.angle_beta   90.00
_cell.angle_gamma   90.00
#
_symmetry.space_group_name_H-M   'P 1'
#
loop_
_entity.id
_entity.type
_entity.pdbx_description
1 polymer ?
#
loop_
_entity_poly.entity_id
_entity_poly.type
_entity_poly.pdbx_seq_one_letter_code
_entity_poly.pdbx_strand_id
1 'polypeptide(L)'
;MLSLKKASQWPLPTRLASAAVSAALAAALLHLAWLDGLLSAVQVAQGEETRLRSAYFLARAQAGHLPRWREQQRLASAELAKLEQQLPNSQQMAALLSDINEAGRARGVQFALFKPGAPQPQAHYVALPIAVQLRGGYHAMGALMADLARLPRIVTVHELALTAGKDGMLTLDAMLHAYRLPDAQERAAQARLPPPARPVSPAWHAAPVFVPRAYEGAALPDPFGKPLAGPPPASAGVAGPDLRRSREPLESVAMPALAMVGSVRHAGRLSALVLAGQHVHRVAVGQHLGQDHGVVTGISEQAVQYRELLREADGIWRERRGSLALQAAGAGTKASLTEAAP
;
A
#
# COMPACT_ATOMS: atom_id res chain seq x y z
N MET A 1 39.35 79.21 46.90
CA MET A 1 40.35 78.49 46.06
C MET A 1 41.58 78.18 46.89
N LEU A 2 41.68 76.97 47.44
CA LEU A 2 42.85 76.52 48.20
C LEU A 2 43.97 76.16 47.21
N SER A 3 44.89 77.10 46.99
CA SER A 3 46.00 76.89 46.05
C SER A 3 47.18 76.21 46.76
N LEU A 4 47.52 75.00 46.31
CA LEU A 4 48.67 74.19 46.74
C LEU A 4 50.04 74.89 46.58
N LYS A 5 50.10 76.07 45.93
CA LYS A 5 51.32 76.87 45.75
C LYS A 5 51.76 77.69 46.98
N LYS A 6 50.90 77.93 47.99
CA LYS A 6 51.28 78.72 49.20
C LYS A 6 51.53 77.89 50.46
N ALA A 7 51.57 76.56 50.35
CA ALA A 7 51.72 75.66 51.50
C ALA A 7 53.08 75.80 52.24
N SER A 8 54.11 76.31 51.57
CA SER A 8 55.47 76.44 52.12
C SER A 8 55.67 77.64 53.09
N GLN A 9 54.75 78.61 53.12
CA GLN A 9 54.91 79.89 53.84
C GLN A 9 54.14 79.97 55.18
N TRP A 10 53.56 78.87 55.66
CA TRP A 10 52.76 78.85 56.89
C TRP A 10 53.61 78.77 58.18
N PRO A 11 53.17 79.36 59.31
CA PRO A 11 53.85 79.25 60.59
C PRO A 11 53.98 77.77 61.01
N LEU A 12 55.11 77.41 61.62
CA LEU A 12 55.48 76.02 61.95
C LEU A 12 54.39 75.16 62.62
N PRO A 13 53.60 75.63 63.61
CA PRO A 13 52.60 74.77 64.27
C PRO A 13 51.46 74.34 63.33
N THR A 14 51.02 75.19 62.40
CA THR A 14 49.91 74.84 61.50
C THR A 14 50.32 73.83 60.44
N ARG A 15 51.59 73.83 60.01
CA ARG A 15 52.14 72.84 59.07
C ARG A 15 52.19 71.45 59.69
N LEU A 16 52.69 71.36 60.92
CA LEU A 16 52.73 70.09 61.65
C LEU A 16 51.32 69.55 61.92
N ALA A 17 50.37 70.42 62.29
CA ALA A 17 48.97 70.03 62.46
C ALA A 17 48.35 69.48 61.16
N SER A 18 48.54 70.17 60.03
CA SER A 18 48.02 69.68 58.73
C SER A 18 48.67 68.38 58.27
N ALA A 19 49.97 68.21 58.54
CA ALA A 19 50.70 66.99 58.21
C ALA A 19 50.23 65.80 59.06
N ALA A 20 49.99 66.03 60.36
CA ALA A 20 49.46 65.02 61.27
C ALA A 20 48.03 64.59 60.88
N VAL A 21 47.16 65.54 60.51
CA VAL A 21 45.82 65.23 60.02
C VAL A 21 45.88 64.47 58.69
N SER A 22 46.74 64.86 57.74
CA SER A 22 46.88 64.12 56.49
C SER A 22 47.44 62.71 56.69
N ALA A 23 48.37 62.53 57.63
CA ALA A 23 48.92 61.22 57.97
C ALA A 23 47.89 60.33 58.68
N ALA A 24 47.10 60.89 59.60
CA ALA A 24 46.01 60.18 60.26
C ALA A 24 44.92 59.78 59.26
N LEU A 25 44.56 60.66 58.31
CA LEU A 25 43.62 60.34 57.24
C LEU A 25 44.16 59.23 56.33
N ALA A 26 45.43 59.30 55.94
CA ALA A 26 46.07 58.27 55.12
C ALA A 26 46.12 56.91 55.85
N ALA A 27 46.45 56.90 57.14
CA ALA A 27 46.44 55.70 57.97
C ALA A 27 45.03 55.13 58.14
N ALA A 28 44.02 55.98 58.35
CA ALA A 28 42.62 55.56 58.43
C ALA A 28 42.13 54.97 57.09
N LEU A 29 42.48 55.58 55.96
CA LEU A 29 42.15 55.06 54.63
C LEU A 29 42.85 53.73 54.34
N LEU A 30 44.13 53.57 54.72
CA LEU A 30 44.85 52.30 54.61
C LEU A 30 44.21 51.21 55.49
N HIS A 31 43.81 51.56 56.72
CA HIS A 31 43.14 50.64 57.63
C HIS A 31 41.76 50.23 57.11
N LEU A 32 40.99 51.16 56.54
CA LEU A 32 39.70 50.87 55.91
C LEU A 32 39.87 49.98 54.67
N ALA A 33 40.88 50.23 53.85
CA ALA A 33 41.19 49.38 52.69
C ALA A 33 41.62 47.96 53.11
N TRP A 34 42.36 47.82 54.21
CA TRP A 34 42.73 46.52 54.76
C TRP A 34 41.52 45.75 55.31
N LEU A 35 40.61 46.43 56.02
CA LEU A 35 39.35 45.84 56.50
C LEU A 35 38.44 45.41 55.35
N ASP A 36 38.34 46.21 54.28
CA ASP A 36 37.55 45.89 53.09
C ASP A 36 38.10 44.64 52.37
N GLY A 37 39.43 44.50 52.34
CA GLY A 37 40.11 43.28 51.88
C GLY A 37 39.78 42.02 52.69
N LEU A 38 39.70 42.14 54.02
CA LEU A 38 39.29 41.02 54.89
C LEU A 38 37.80 40.68 54.74
N LEU A 39 36.94 41.69 54.62
CA LEU A 39 35.50 41.49 54.45
C LEU A 39 35.18 40.84 53.10
N SER A 40 35.84 41.29 52.03
CA SER A 40 35.69 40.70 50.68
C SER A 40 36.19 39.26 50.62
N ALA A 41 37.30 38.93 51.28
CA ALA A 41 37.77 37.54 51.40
C ALA A 41 36.75 36.64 52.12
N VAL A 42 36.13 37.13 53.20
CA VAL A 42 35.06 36.41 53.90
C VAL A 42 33.82 36.23 53.03
N GLN A 43 33.42 37.25 52.27
CA GLN A 43 32.27 37.17 51.35
C GLN A 43 32.51 36.15 50.22
N VAL A 44 33.72 36.10 49.65
CA VAL A 44 34.09 35.11 48.65
C VAL A 44 34.03 33.69 49.23
N ALA A 45 34.59 33.48 50.42
CA ALA A 45 34.55 32.19 51.10
C ALA A 45 33.12 31.73 51.41
N GLN A 46 32.25 32.63 51.86
CA GLN A 46 30.82 32.33 52.10
C GLN A 46 30.06 32.03 50.79
N GLY A 47 30.40 32.73 49.71
CA GLY A 47 29.86 32.47 48.37
C GLY A 47 30.27 31.07 47.83
N GLU A 48 31.51 30.67 48.06
CA GLU A 48 31.97 29.32 47.71
C GLU A 48 31.30 28.23 48.53
N GLU A 49 31.13 28.44 49.85
CA GLU A 49 30.44 27.50 50.72
C GLU A 49 28.99 27.27 50.25
N THR A 50 28.25 28.34 49.98
CA THR A 50 26.86 28.24 49.50
C THR A 50 26.77 27.55 48.15
N ARG A 51 27.68 27.84 47.21
CA ARG A 51 27.78 27.14 45.92
C ARG A 51 28.06 25.65 46.11
N LEU A 52 29.07 25.29 46.90
CA LEU A 52 29.45 23.90 47.15
C LEU A 52 28.34 23.13 47.85
N ARG A 53 27.65 23.77 48.81
CA ARG A 53 26.51 23.21 49.52
C ARG A 53 25.33 22.96 48.58
N SER A 54 25.02 23.90 47.68
CA SER A 54 23.94 23.71 46.69
C SER A 54 24.27 22.58 45.70
N ALA A 55 25.51 22.52 45.19
CA ALA A 55 25.98 21.44 44.34
C ALA A 55 25.93 20.08 45.04
N TYR A 56 26.34 20.02 46.31
CA TYR A 56 26.26 18.80 47.13
C TYR A 56 24.82 18.32 47.30
N PHE A 57 23.87 19.22 47.62
CA PHE A 57 22.47 18.84 47.77
C PHE A 57 21.84 18.36 46.45
N LEU A 58 22.17 19.00 45.32
CA LEU A 58 21.73 18.56 44.00
C LEU A 58 22.30 17.18 43.65
N ALA A 59 23.61 16.98 43.84
CA ALA A 59 24.26 15.70 43.61
C ALA A 59 23.73 14.60 44.54
N ARG A 60 23.45 14.92 45.81
CA ARG A 60 22.84 14.00 46.78
C ARG A 60 21.42 13.62 46.41
N ALA A 61 20.61 14.57 45.92
CA ALA A 61 19.25 14.30 45.45
C ALA A 61 19.26 13.37 44.22
N GLN A 62 20.19 13.60 43.28
CA GLN A 62 20.41 12.72 42.14
C GLN A 62 20.90 11.33 42.57
N ALA A 63 21.83 11.26 43.53
CA ALA A 63 22.36 10.01 44.07
C ALA A 63 21.32 9.21 44.87
N GLY A 64 20.34 9.85 45.51
CA GLY A 64 19.22 9.17 46.19
C GLY A 64 18.36 8.35 45.25
N HIS A 65 18.36 8.67 43.96
CA HIS A 65 17.67 7.92 42.91
C HIS A 65 18.53 6.83 42.26
N LEU A 66 19.83 6.78 42.58
CA LEU A 66 20.75 5.80 42.04
C LEU A 66 20.45 4.35 42.45
N PRO A 67 20.07 4.04 43.72
CA PRO A 67 19.75 2.67 44.12
C PRO A 67 18.52 2.13 43.37
N ARG A 68 17.46 2.94 43.26
CA ARG A 68 16.24 2.54 42.53
C ARG A 68 16.50 2.35 41.05
N TRP A 69 17.33 3.19 40.41
CA TRP A 69 17.66 3.04 38.99
C TRP A 69 18.56 1.85 38.73
N ARG A 70 19.53 1.57 39.61
CA ARG A 70 20.34 0.36 39.55
C ARG A 70 19.49 -0.90 39.72
N GLU A 71 18.54 -0.87 40.65
CA GLU A 71 17.62 -2.00 40.85
C GLU A 71 16.70 -2.19 39.65
N GLN A 72 16.15 -1.11 39.09
CA GLN A 72 15.39 -1.16 37.83
C GLN A 72 16.23 -1.70 36.67
N GLN A 73 17.49 -1.29 36.56
CA GLN A 73 18.41 -1.80 35.54
C GLN A 73 18.70 -3.29 35.73
N ARG A 74 18.90 -3.75 36.97
CA ARG A 74 19.12 -5.15 37.31
C ARG A 74 17.90 -6.02 37.01
N LEU A 75 16.71 -5.54 37.33
CA LEU A 75 15.45 -6.22 37.02
C LEU A 75 15.22 -6.26 35.50
N ALA A 76 15.40 -5.14 34.81
CA ALA A 76 15.25 -5.06 33.36
C ALA A 76 16.26 -5.95 32.62
N SER A 77 17.52 -6.02 33.09
CA SER A 77 18.53 -6.90 32.49
C SER A 77 18.27 -8.38 32.78
N ALA A 78 17.74 -8.71 33.97
CA ALA A 78 17.33 -10.08 34.28
C ALA A 78 16.15 -10.55 33.42
N GLU A 79 15.15 -9.69 33.21
CA GLU A 79 14.03 -9.99 32.31
C GLU A 79 14.50 -10.06 30.84
N LEU A 80 15.37 -9.15 30.41
CA LEU A 80 15.98 -9.22 29.08
C LEU A 80 16.76 -10.52 28.90
N ALA A 81 17.54 -10.96 29.89
CA ALA A 81 18.27 -12.22 29.82
C ALA A 81 17.34 -13.44 29.73
N LYS A 82 16.18 -13.42 30.41
CA LYS A 82 15.15 -14.46 30.27
C LYS A 82 14.53 -14.44 28.87
N LEU A 83 14.26 -13.25 28.33
CA LEU A 83 13.73 -13.09 26.97
C LEU A 83 14.77 -13.52 25.92
N GLU A 84 16.05 -13.17 26.09
CA GLU A 84 17.16 -13.61 25.23
C GLU A 84 17.30 -15.13 25.23
N GLN A 85 17.08 -15.80 26.36
CA GLN A 85 17.05 -17.27 26.44
C GLN A 85 15.84 -17.87 25.71
N GLN A 86 14.72 -17.14 25.62
CA GLN A 86 13.54 -17.54 24.84
C GLN A 86 13.67 -17.16 23.36
N LEU A 87 14.59 -16.27 23.01
CA LEU A 87 14.73 -15.73 21.66
C LEU A 87 15.60 -16.64 20.78
N PRO A 88 15.21 -16.86 19.52
CA PRO A 88 15.90 -17.70 18.56
C PRO A 88 17.40 -17.43 18.34
N ASN A 89 18.28 -18.40 18.64
CA ASN A 89 19.70 -18.36 18.25
C ASN A 89 19.88 -18.62 16.73
N SER A 90 21.04 -18.30 16.12
CA SER A 90 21.32 -18.40 14.68
C SER A 90 20.94 -19.74 14.00
N GLN A 91 20.96 -20.86 14.74
CA GLN A 91 20.49 -22.16 14.22
C GLN A 91 19.00 -22.19 13.89
N GLN A 92 18.22 -21.34 14.54
CA GLN A 92 16.81 -21.23 14.26
C GLN A 92 16.59 -20.67 12.86
N MET A 93 17.44 -19.77 12.33
CA MET A 93 17.21 -19.21 10.98
C MET A 93 17.08 -20.31 9.91
N ALA A 94 17.94 -21.34 9.95
CA ALA A 94 17.84 -22.48 9.03
C ALA A 94 16.48 -23.20 9.14
N ALA A 95 15.97 -23.38 10.35
CA ALA A 95 14.63 -23.94 10.58
C ALA A 95 13.53 -23.03 10.03
N LEU A 96 13.64 -21.69 10.11
CA LEU A 96 12.66 -20.78 9.50
C LEU A 96 12.59 -20.98 7.98
N LEU A 97 13.74 -21.12 7.31
CA LEU A 97 13.75 -21.34 5.86
C LEU A 97 13.06 -22.67 5.52
N SER A 98 13.23 -23.70 6.38
CA SER A 98 12.53 -24.97 6.24
C SER A 98 11.02 -24.82 6.45
N ASP A 99 10.60 -24.15 7.54
CA ASP A 99 9.20 -23.94 7.90
C ASP A 99 8.45 -23.17 6.80
N ILE A 100 9.08 -22.14 6.22
CA ILE A 100 8.55 -21.36 5.09
C ILE A 100 8.35 -22.26 3.86
N ASN A 101 9.34 -23.09 3.54
CA ASN A 101 9.26 -24.00 2.39
C ASN A 101 8.19 -25.08 2.60
N GLU A 102 8.06 -25.63 3.81
CA GLU A 102 7.03 -26.60 4.17
C GLU A 102 5.63 -25.99 4.08
N ALA A 103 5.43 -24.78 4.62
CA ALA A 103 4.18 -24.05 4.52
C ALA A 103 3.76 -23.80 3.06
N GLY A 104 4.72 -23.42 2.18
CA GLY A 104 4.44 -23.25 0.76
C GLY A 104 4.04 -24.55 0.06
N ARG A 105 4.78 -25.64 0.32
CA ARG A 105 4.47 -26.96 -0.24
C ARG A 105 3.10 -27.47 0.19
N ALA A 106 2.72 -27.27 1.45
CA ALA A 106 1.41 -27.67 1.98
C ALA A 106 0.24 -26.96 1.26
N ARG A 107 0.46 -25.75 0.74
CA ARG A 107 -0.54 -24.99 -0.04
C ARG A 107 -0.42 -25.17 -1.55
N GLY A 108 0.52 -25.99 -2.03
CA GLY A 108 0.76 -26.17 -3.48
C GLY A 108 1.46 -24.98 -4.14
N VAL A 109 2.12 -24.12 -3.37
CA VAL A 109 2.94 -23.01 -3.87
C VAL A 109 4.39 -23.48 -3.97
N GLN A 110 5.02 -23.26 -5.11
CA GLN A 110 6.42 -23.63 -5.36
C GLN A 110 7.31 -22.40 -5.22
N PHE A 111 8.44 -22.54 -4.53
CA PHE A 111 9.47 -21.50 -4.49
C PHE A 111 10.39 -21.65 -5.71
N ALA A 112 10.32 -20.71 -6.64
CA ALA A 112 11.20 -20.64 -7.81
C ALA A 112 12.56 -20.01 -7.46
N LEU A 113 12.56 -19.02 -6.56
CA LEU A 113 13.75 -18.35 -6.07
C LEU A 113 13.67 -18.21 -4.56
N PHE A 114 14.78 -18.51 -3.89
CA PHE A 114 14.95 -18.23 -2.47
C PHE A 114 16.39 -17.81 -2.22
N LYS A 115 16.63 -16.52 -2.07
CA LYS A 115 17.98 -15.94 -1.91
C LYS A 115 18.04 -15.03 -0.68
N PRO A 116 18.70 -15.48 0.41
CA PRO A 116 19.04 -14.63 1.53
C PRO A 116 20.01 -13.51 1.10
N GLY A 117 19.72 -12.28 1.49
CA GLY A 117 20.58 -11.12 1.29
C GLY A 117 21.57 -10.92 2.44
N ALA A 118 22.31 -9.81 2.37
CA ALA A 118 23.22 -9.42 3.45
C ALA A 118 22.44 -8.91 4.69
N PRO A 119 22.87 -9.26 5.91
CA PRO A 119 22.27 -8.72 7.14
C PRO A 119 22.36 -7.19 7.17
N GLN A 120 21.24 -6.53 7.49
CA GLN A 120 21.17 -5.08 7.64
C GLN A 120 21.10 -4.72 9.14
N PRO A 121 22.21 -4.27 9.74
CA PRO A 121 22.25 -3.92 11.15
C PRO A 121 21.45 -2.63 11.40
N GLN A 122 20.48 -2.71 12.32
CA GLN A 122 19.74 -1.56 12.85
C GLN A 122 20.17 -1.28 14.30
N ALA A 123 19.65 -0.23 14.92
CA ALA A 123 20.10 0.21 16.24
C ALA A 123 19.92 -0.85 17.37
N HIS A 124 18.87 -1.68 17.30
CA HIS A 124 18.55 -2.67 18.35
C HIS A 124 18.30 -4.09 17.82
N TYR A 125 18.34 -4.29 16.51
CA TYR A 125 18.02 -5.55 15.85
C TYR A 125 18.77 -5.66 14.52
N VAL A 126 18.78 -6.86 13.93
CA VAL A 126 19.31 -7.12 12.59
C VAL A 126 18.17 -7.62 11.72
N ALA A 127 17.95 -6.96 10.59
CA ALA A 127 17.01 -7.41 9.57
C ALA A 127 17.76 -8.26 8.55
N LEU A 128 17.27 -9.47 8.28
CA LEU A 128 17.73 -10.34 7.21
C LEU A 128 16.73 -10.27 6.06
N PRO A 129 17.06 -9.59 4.96
CA PRO A 129 16.20 -9.51 3.80
C PRO A 129 16.36 -10.81 2.97
N ILE A 130 15.25 -11.41 2.54
CA ILE A 130 15.22 -12.67 1.78
C ILE A 130 14.35 -12.45 0.54
N ALA A 131 14.98 -12.49 -0.63
CA ALA A 131 14.29 -12.39 -1.91
C ALA A 131 13.64 -13.73 -2.22
N VAL A 132 12.32 -13.74 -2.39
CA VAL A 132 11.55 -14.93 -2.74
C VAL A 132 10.75 -14.73 -4.01
N GLN A 133 10.70 -15.78 -4.83
CA GLN A 133 9.81 -15.86 -5.98
C GLN A 133 8.97 -17.11 -5.83
N LEU A 134 7.65 -16.92 -5.81
CA LEU A 134 6.64 -17.94 -5.56
C LEU A 134 5.85 -18.19 -6.84
N ARG A 135 5.57 -19.45 -7.18
CA ARG A 135 4.73 -19.84 -8.32
C ARG A 135 3.55 -20.68 -7.82
N GLY A 136 2.32 -20.26 -8.11
CA GLY A 136 1.12 -20.89 -7.57
C GLY A 136 -0.19 -20.24 -8.03
N GLY A 137 -1.31 -20.71 -7.50
CA GLY A 137 -2.62 -20.06 -7.66
C GLY A 137 -2.81 -18.90 -6.68
N TYR A 138 -3.74 -17.99 -6.97
CA TYR A 138 -3.96 -16.78 -6.16
C TYR A 138 -4.34 -17.10 -4.70
N HIS A 139 -5.34 -17.95 -4.50
CA HIS A 139 -5.81 -18.32 -3.16
C HIS A 139 -4.78 -19.11 -2.36
N ALA A 140 -3.96 -19.92 -3.05
CA ALA A 140 -2.87 -20.67 -2.42
C ALA A 140 -1.79 -19.71 -1.86
N MET A 141 -1.46 -18.65 -2.60
CA MET A 141 -0.56 -17.60 -2.13
C MET A 141 -1.15 -16.83 -0.94
N GLY A 142 -2.44 -16.48 -0.99
CA GLY A 142 -3.12 -15.81 0.13
C GLY A 142 -3.14 -16.66 1.40
N ALA A 143 -3.40 -17.96 1.28
CA ALA A 143 -3.32 -18.91 2.38
C ALA A 143 -1.90 -19.04 2.94
N LEU A 144 -0.88 -19.07 2.07
CA LEU A 144 0.52 -19.07 2.50
C LEU A 144 0.86 -17.83 3.33
N MET A 145 0.42 -16.63 2.91
CA MET A 145 0.67 -15.40 3.69
C MET A 145 0.05 -15.47 5.10
N ALA A 146 -1.14 -16.07 5.23
CA ALA A 146 -1.78 -16.29 6.52
C ALA A 146 -1.02 -17.30 7.40
N ASP A 147 -0.44 -18.35 6.80
CA ASP A 147 0.39 -19.32 7.51
C ASP A 147 1.73 -18.72 7.93
N LEU A 148 2.35 -17.88 7.09
CA LEU A 148 3.57 -17.14 7.44
C LEU A 148 3.34 -16.24 8.66
N ALA A 149 2.17 -15.60 8.77
CA ALA A 149 1.81 -14.79 9.93
C ALA A 149 1.60 -15.61 11.22
N ARG A 150 1.43 -16.94 11.11
CA ARG A 150 1.28 -17.86 12.25
C ARG A 150 2.60 -18.47 12.71
N LEU A 151 3.68 -18.28 11.96
CA LEU A 151 4.99 -18.79 12.35
C LEU A 151 5.40 -18.16 13.70
N PRO A 152 6.11 -18.90 14.57
CA PRO A 152 6.54 -18.42 15.89
C PRO A 152 7.66 -17.36 15.82
N ARG A 153 7.78 -16.65 14.69
CA ARG A 153 8.90 -15.75 14.36
C ARG A 153 8.40 -14.53 13.62
N ILE A 154 9.09 -13.41 13.84
CA ILE A 154 8.74 -12.14 13.22
C ILE A 154 9.28 -12.14 11.79
N VAL A 155 8.38 -12.37 10.84
CA VAL A 155 8.64 -12.22 9.40
C VAL A 155 7.64 -11.23 8.85
N THR A 156 8.14 -10.28 8.06
CA THR A 156 7.33 -9.28 7.39
C THR A 156 7.52 -9.39 5.89
N VAL A 157 6.47 -9.08 5.14
CA VAL A 157 6.48 -9.17 3.68
C VAL A 157 6.50 -7.76 3.13
N HIS A 158 7.48 -7.47 2.28
CA HIS A 158 7.65 -6.19 1.61
C HIS A 158 7.62 -6.39 0.10
N GLU A 159 7.28 -5.33 -0.63
CA GLU A 159 7.42 -5.25 -2.10
C GLU A 159 6.81 -6.44 -2.84
N LEU A 160 5.49 -6.54 -2.81
CA LEU A 160 4.74 -7.59 -3.50
C LEU A 160 4.53 -7.21 -4.97
N ALA A 161 5.03 -8.02 -5.89
CA ALA A 161 4.77 -7.89 -7.32
C ALA A 161 4.21 -9.20 -7.88
N LEU A 162 2.98 -9.16 -8.40
CA LEU A 162 2.27 -10.33 -8.91
C LEU A 162 2.20 -10.26 -10.44
N THR A 163 2.67 -11.31 -11.11
CA THR A 163 2.65 -11.45 -12.57
C THR A 163 1.86 -12.69 -12.97
N ALA A 164 0.88 -12.52 -13.87
CA ALA A 164 0.12 -13.63 -14.42
C ALA A 164 0.88 -14.32 -15.55
N GLY A 165 1.13 -15.62 -15.41
CA GLY A 165 1.73 -16.45 -16.45
C GLY A 165 0.71 -16.90 -17.49
N LYS A 166 1.20 -17.25 -18.69
CA LYS A 166 0.37 -17.78 -19.80
C LYS A 166 -0.29 -19.12 -19.45
N ASP A 167 0.30 -19.85 -18.50
CA ASP A 167 -0.13 -21.19 -18.07
C ASP A 167 -1.28 -21.15 -17.04
N GLY A 168 -1.82 -19.96 -16.72
CA GLY A 168 -2.82 -19.77 -15.66
C GLY A 168 -2.26 -19.81 -14.24
N MET A 169 -0.94 -19.96 -14.09
CA MET A 169 -0.22 -19.88 -12.81
C MET A 169 0.31 -18.45 -12.59
N LEU A 170 0.29 -18.00 -11.35
CA LEU A 170 0.81 -16.70 -10.96
C LEU A 170 2.23 -16.84 -10.43
N THR A 171 3.06 -15.83 -10.73
CA THR A 171 4.37 -15.64 -10.13
C THR A 171 4.31 -14.42 -9.21
N LEU A 172 4.64 -14.61 -7.94
CA LEU A 172 4.70 -13.55 -6.94
C LEU A 172 6.16 -13.35 -6.52
N ASP A 173 6.69 -12.17 -6.83
CA ASP A 173 7.97 -11.69 -6.32
C ASP A 173 7.71 -10.91 -5.02
N ALA A 174 8.45 -11.23 -3.97
CA ALA A 174 8.32 -10.59 -2.67
C ALA A 174 9.65 -10.53 -1.92
N MET A 175 9.78 -9.54 -1.03
CA MET A 175 10.93 -9.40 -0.14
C MET A 175 10.54 -9.67 1.32
N LEU A 176 10.91 -10.85 1.82
CA LEU A 176 10.68 -11.20 3.22
C LEU A 176 11.76 -10.57 4.10
N HIS A 177 11.39 -9.98 5.22
CA HIS A 177 12.34 -9.49 6.22
C HIS A 177 12.14 -10.26 7.52
N ALA A 178 13.17 -11.01 7.91
CA ALA A 178 13.22 -11.71 9.18
C ALA A 178 14.08 -10.93 10.18
N TYR A 179 13.62 -10.83 11.43
CA TYR A 179 14.32 -10.05 12.46
C TYR A 179 14.98 -10.94 13.50
N ARG A 180 16.18 -10.56 13.94
CA ARG A 180 16.90 -11.23 15.03
C ARG A 180 17.70 -10.24 15.88
N LEU A 181 18.17 -10.72 17.02
CA LEU A 181 19.14 -9.97 17.83
C LEU A 181 20.53 -9.99 17.18
N PRO A 182 21.30 -8.90 17.32
CA PRO A 182 22.67 -8.80 16.82
C PRO A 182 23.66 -9.66 17.61
N ASP A 183 24.57 -10.32 16.88
CA ASP A 183 25.63 -11.13 17.50
C ASP A 183 26.73 -10.24 18.11
N ALA A 184 27.64 -10.83 18.90
CA ALA A 184 28.72 -10.08 19.56
C ALA A 184 29.57 -9.22 18.60
N GLN A 185 29.86 -9.74 17.41
CA GLN A 185 30.62 -9.01 16.38
C GLN A 185 29.79 -7.89 15.73
N GLU A 186 28.51 -8.12 15.50
CA GLU A 186 27.60 -7.14 14.90
C GLU A 186 27.24 -6.02 15.87
N ARG A 187 27.15 -6.32 17.17
CA ARG A 187 27.03 -5.31 18.24
C ARG A 187 28.22 -4.35 18.25
N ALA A 188 29.43 -4.84 18.02
CA ALA A 188 30.62 -4.00 17.91
C ALA A 188 30.57 -3.10 16.66
N ALA A 189 30.00 -3.58 15.55
CA ALA A 189 29.76 -2.76 14.36
C ALA A 189 28.64 -1.72 14.59
N GLN A 190 27.59 -2.08 15.34
CA GLN A 190 26.49 -1.17 15.69
C GLN A 190 26.92 -0.04 16.62
N ALA A 191 27.86 -0.29 17.53
CA ALA A 191 28.43 0.76 18.38
C ALA A 191 29.14 1.86 17.58
N ARG A 192 29.46 1.61 16.30
CA ARG A 192 30.04 2.60 15.37
C ARG A 192 28.97 3.42 14.64
N LEU A 193 27.70 3.03 14.69
CA LEU A 193 26.60 3.80 14.09
C LEU A 193 26.33 5.06 14.94
N PRO A 194 26.09 6.22 14.32
CA PRO A 194 25.74 7.42 15.06
C PRO A 194 24.42 7.20 15.84
N PRO A 195 24.36 7.62 17.12
CA PRO A 195 23.14 7.45 17.91
C PRO A 195 21.98 8.26 17.30
N PRO A 196 20.73 7.81 17.45
CA PRO A 196 19.57 8.54 16.93
C PRO A 196 19.51 9.95 17.54
N ALA A 197 19.12 10.93 16.73
CA ALA A 197 19.15 12.36 17.05
C ALA A 197 18.27 12.79 18.25
N ARG A 198 17.42 11.89 18.78
CA ARG A 198 16.65 12.10 20.01
C ARG A 198 16.67 10.83 20.86
N PRO A 199 17.07 10.92 22.15
CA PRO A 199 16.79 9.86 23.10
C PRO A 199 15.27 9.85 23.34
N VAL A 200 14.57 8.98 22.61
CA VAL A 200 13.23 8.58 22.99
C VAL A 200 13.36 7.91 24.35
N SER A 201 12.81 8.54 25.38
CA SER A 201 12.44 7.86 26.62
C SER A 201 11.01 7.38 26.39
N PRO A 202 10.78 6.21 25.77
CA PRO A 202 9.43 5.71 25.67
C PRO A 202 8.92 5.49 27.10
N ALA A 203 7.73 5.98 27.40
CA ALA A 203 6.96 5.38 28.48
C ALA A 203 6.87 3.87 28.19
N TRP A 204 6.98 3.02 29.20
CA TRP A 204 6.81 1.59 28.97
C TRP A 204 5.33 1.32 28.65
N HIS A 205 5.08 0.70 27.51
CA HIS A 205 3.76 0.20 27.12
C HIS A 205 3.91 -1.30 26.91
N ALA A 206 2.95 -2.09 27.38
CA ALA A 206 2.90 -3.50 27.02
C ALA A 206 2.74 -3.61 25.49
N ALA A 207 3.58 -4.42 24.84
CA ALA A 207 3.46 -4.67 23.41
C ALA A 207 2.10 -5.33 23.12
N PRO A 208 1.37 -4.89 22.07
CA PRO A 208 0.12 -5.52 21.69
C PRO A 208 0.37 -6.99 21.30
N VAL A 209 -0.47 -7.90 21.79
CA VAL A 209 -0.43 -9.31 21.39
C VAL A 209 -0.89 -9.40 19.93
N PHE A 210 0.00 -9.85 19.04
CA PHE A 210 -0.34 -10.09 17.64
C PHE A 210 -1.21 -11.35 17.52
N VAL A 211 -2.37 -11.22 16.88
CA VAL A 211 -3.29 -12.34 16.62
C VAL A 211 -3.28 -12.65 15.12
N PRO A 212 -2.75 -13.81 14.70
CA PRO A 212 -2.73 -14.19 13.29
C PRO A 212 -4.14 -14.36 12.73
N ARG A 213 -4.44 -13.75 11.57
CA ARG A 213 -5.72 -13.90 10.88
C ARG A 213 -5.66 -15.03 9.85
N ALA A 214 -6.73 -15.81 9.76
CA ALA A 214 -6.87 -16.83 8.71
C ALA A 214 -7.16 -16.18 7.34
N TYR A 215 -6.87 -16.89 6.25
CA TYR A 215 -7.23 -16.43 4.91
C TYR A 215 -8.71 -16.67 4.61
N GLU A 216 -9.51 -15.61 4.63
CA GLU A 216 -10.97 -15.67 4.41
C GLU A 216 -11.37 -15.69 2.93
N GLY A 217 -10.46 -15.27 2.03
CA GLY A 217 -10.73 -15.16 0.60
C GLY A 217 -10.82 -16.49 -0.15
N ALA A 218 -10.64 -17.64 0.51
CA ALA A 218 -10.59 -18.95 -0.14
C ALA A 218 -11.90 -19.38 -0.80
N ALA A 219 -13.04 -18.84 -0.34
CA ALA A 219 -14.36 -19.14 -0.91
C ALA A 219 -14.74 -18.23 -2.08
N LEU A 220 -13.98 -17.16 -2.33
CA LEU A 220 -14.24 -16.24 -3.43
C LEU A 220 -13.73 -16.81 -4.75
N PRO A 221 -14.31 -16.42 -5.90
CA PRO A 221 -13.77 -16.77 -7.21
C PRO A 221 -12.33 -16.24 -7.38
N ASP A 222 -11.48 -17.02 -8.08
CA ASP A 222 -10.12 -16.59 -8.39
C ASP A 222 -10.16 -15.39 -9.36
N PRO A 223 -9.63 -14.21 -8.96
CA PRO A 223 -9.67 -13.01 -9.78
C PRO A 223 -8.81 -13.09 -11.05
N PHE A 224 -7.87 -14.03 -11.11
CA PHE A 224 -7.00 -14.29 -12.27
C PHE A 224 -7.35 -15.60 -12.99
N GLY A 225 -8.35 -16.33 -12.48
CA GLY A 225 -8.88 -17.52 -13.11
C GLY A 225 -9.64 -17.18 -14.39
N LYS A 226 -9.77 -18.18 -15.27
CA LYS A 226 -10.71 -18.11 -16.38
C LYS A 226 -12.11 -17.90 -15.78
N PRO A 227 -12.91 -16.91 -16.22
CA PRO A 227 -14.26 -16.75 -15.73
C PRO A 227 -14.98 -18.09 -15.89
N LEU A 228 -15.51 -18.63 -14.79
CA LEU A 228 -16.41 -19.78 -14.88
C LEU A 228 -17.46 -19.41 -15.92
N ALA A 229 -17.52 -20.19 -17.00
CA ALA A 229 -18.58 -20.02 -17.97
C ALA A 229 -19.88 -20.09 -17.16
N GLY A 230 -20.60 -18.98 -17.11
CA GLY A 230 -21.91 -18.97 -16.47
C GLY A 230 -22.74 -20.11 -17.08
N PRO A 231 -23.70 -20.68 -16.35
CA PRO A 231 -24.60 -21.65 -16.94
C PRO A 231 -25.05 -21.10 -18.30
N PRO A 232 -24.98 -21.89 -19.40
CA PRO A 232 -25.50 -21.42 -20.67
C PRO A 232 -26.90 -20.87 -20.38
N PRO A 233 -27.26 -19.70 -20.93
CA PRO A 233 -28.60 -19.16 -20.69
C PRO A 233 -29.56 -20.31 -20.94
N ALA A 234 -30.35 -20.67 -19.91
CA ALA A 234 -31.29 -21.76 -20.03
C ALA A 234 -32.04 -21.53 -21.33
N SER A 235 -32.04 -22.52 -22.23
CA SER A 235 -32.83 -22.52 -23.45
C SER A 235 -34.30 -22.49 -23.04
N ALA A 236 -34.77 -21.34 -22.57
CA ALA A 236 -36.16 -21.07 -22.32
C ALA A 236 -36.79 -21.12 -23.71
N GLY A 237 -37.53 -22.19 -23.99
CA GLY A 237 -38.34 -22.29 -25.19
C GLY A 237 -39.09 -20.97 -25.35
N VAL A 238 -38.83 -20.29 -26.46
CA VAL A 238 -39.48 -19.00 -26.71
C VAL A 238 -40.95 -19.29 -26.99
N ALA A 239 -41.86 -18.42 -26.53
CA ALA A 239 -43.27 -18.54 -26.89
C ALA A 239 -43.39 -18.61 -28.43
N GLY A 240 -44.13 -19.60 -28.92
CA GLY A 240 -44.29 -19.84 -30.35
C GLY A 240 -44.85 -18.63 -31.11
N PRO A 241 -44.61 -18.54 -32.43
CA PRO A 241 -45.05 -17.42 -33.26
C PRO A 241 -46.59 -17.30 -33.26
N ASP A 242 -47.11 -16.08 -33.33
CA ASP A 242 -48.54 -15.81 -33.40
C ASP A 242 -49.11 -16.21 -34.77
N LEU A 243 -49.76 -17.37 -34.81
CA LEU A 243 -50.33 -17.95 -36.03
C LEU A 243 -51.62 -17.27 -36.50
N ARG A 244 -52.19 -16.33 -35.72
CA ARG A 244 -53.44 -15.63 -36.05
C ARG A 244 -53.20 -14.35 -36.87
N ARG A 245 -51.94 -14.00 -37.08
CA ARG A 245 -51.53 -12.81 -37.85
C ARG A 245 -51.68 -13.04 -39.35
N SER A 246 -52.15 -12.02 -40.08
CA SER A 246 -52.03 -11.97 -41.53
C SER A 246 -50.56 -11.97 -41.95
N ARG A 247 -50.17 -12.95 -42.78
CA ARG A 247 -48.78 -13.12 -43.24
C ARG A 247 -48.36 -11.98 -44.17
N GLU A 248 -47.12 -11.53 -44.02
CA GLU A 248 -46.50 -10.56 -44.93
C GLU A 248 -45.95 -11.25 -46.20
N PRO A 249 -45.79 -10.53 -47.33
CA PRO A 249 -45.35 -11.11 -48.60
C PRO A 249 -44.01 -11.87 -48.51
N LEU A 250 -43.12 -11.40 -47.64
CA LEU A 250 -41.78 -11.95 -47.43
C LEU A 250 -41.71 -13.18 -46.51
N GLU A 251 -42.83 -13.57 -45.89
CA GLU A 251 -42.94 -14.80 -45.10
C GLU A 251 -43.11 -16.05 -45.97
N SER A 252 -43.41 -15.89 -47.27
CA SER A 252 -43.53 -17.01 -48.21
C SER A 252 -42.18 -17.51 -48.72
N VAL A 253 -41.11 -16.74 -48.55
CA VAL A 253 -39.79 -16.97 -49.14
C VAL A 253 -38.83 -17.50 -48.09
N ALA A 254 -38.04 -18.53 -48.41
CA ALA A 254 -37.06 -19.10 -47.48
C ALA A 254 -35.90 -18.12 -47.23
N MET A 255 -35.40 -18.08 -46.00
CA MET A 255 -34.31 -17.18 -45.57
C MET A 255 -33.06 -17.18 -46.46
N PRO A 256 -32.57 -18.34 -46.95
CA PRO A 256 -31.42 -18.38 -47.84
C PRO A 256 -31.66 -17.72 -49.22
N ALA A 257 -32.92 -17.53 -49.61
CA ALA A 257 -33.30 -16.93 -50.89
C ALA A 257 -33.52 -15.41 -50.80
N LEU A 258 -33.33 -14.82 -49.62
CA LEU A 258 -33.43 -13.38 -49.40
C LEU A 258 -32.04 -12.75 -49.42
N ALA A 259 -31.88 -11.68 -50.18
CA ALA A 259 -30.65 -10.90 -50.24
C ALA A 259 -30.93 -9.42 -49.98
N MET A 260 -30.11 -8.78 -49.14
CA MET A 260 -30.17 -7.34 -48.97
C MET A 260 -29.53 -6.67 -50.19
N VAL A 261 -30.29 -5.84 -50.89
CA VAL A 261 -29.82 -5.10 -52.08
C VAL A 261 -29.53 -3.63 -51.80
N GLY A 262 -30.00 -3.10 -50.66
CA GLY A 262 -29.71 -1.73 -50.27
C GLY A 262 -30.52 -1.27 -49.06
N SER A 263 -30.39 0.00 -48.72
CA SER A 263 -31.25 0.67 -47.75
C SER A 263 -31.77 1.98 -48.34
N VAL A 264 -32.99 2.36 -47.97
CA VAL A 264 -33.63 3.59 -48.42
C VAL A 264 -34.15 4.34 -47.20
N ARG A 265 -33.84 5.63 -47.12
CA ARG A 265 -34.30 6.51 -46.04
C ARG A 265 -35.40 7.42 -46.57
N HIS A 266 -36.63 7.18 -46.14
CA HIS A 266 -37.78 7.99 -46.53
C HIS A 266 -38.54 8.44 -45.28
N ALA A 267 -38.89 9.74 -45.21
CA ALA A 267 -39.59 10.34 -44.06
C ALA A 267 -38.92 10.06 -42.68
N GLY A 268 -37.58 10.07 -42.63
CA GLY A 268 -36.81 9.87 -41.39
C GLY A 268 -36.72 8.42 -40.91
N ARG A 269 -37.30 7.44 -41.62
CA ARG A 269 -37.22 6.02 -41.27
C ARG A 269 -36.30 5.29 -42.26
N LEU A 270 -35.31 4.58 -41.72
CA LEU A 270 -34.42 3.72 -42.50
C LEU A 270 -35.13 2.39 -42.77
N SER A 271 -35.32 2.06 -44.05
CA SER A 271 -35.89 0.79 -44.50
C SER A 271 -34.86 0.03 -45.32
N ALA A 272 -34.81 -1.29 -45.19
CA ALA A 272 -33.99 -2.15 -46.02
C ALA A 272 -34.73 -2.51 -47.31
N LEU A 273 -33.99 -2.65 -48.40
CA LEU A 273 -34.48 -3.23 -49.65
C LEU A 273 -33.97 -4.67 -49.72
N VAL A 274 -34.90 -5.61 -49.71
CA VAL A 274 -34.61 -7.05 -49.74
C VAL A 274 -35.15 -7.63 -51.04
N LEU A 275 -34.30 -8.30 -51.79
CA LEU A 275 -34.67 -9.05 -52.99
C LEU A 275 -35.21 -10.42 -52.57
N ALA A 276 -36.41 -10.75 -53.04
CA ALA A 276 -37.05 -12.03 -52.83
C ALA A 276 -37.45 -12.59 -54.20
N GLY A 277 -36.67 -13.53 -54.72
CA GLY A 277 -36.80 -14.01 -56.09
C GLY A 277 -36.46 -12.92 -57.12
N GLN A 278 -37.48 -12.34 -57.77
CA GLN A 278 -37.31 -11.29 -58.80
C GLN A 278 -37.86 -9.92 -58.38
N HIS A 279 -38.43 -9.79 -57.18
CA HIS A 279 -39.05 -8.55 -56.70
C HIS A 279 -38.30 -7.99 -55.51
N VAL A 280 -38.13 -6.66 -55.49
CA VAL A 280 -37.53 -5.93 -54.38
C VAL A 280 -38.63 -5.47 -53.43
N HIS A 281 -38.53 -5.85 -52.17
CA HIS A 281 -39.46 -5.47 -51.12
C HIS A 281 -38.79 -4.53 -50.12
N ARG A 282 -39.54 -3.51 -49.70
CA ARG A 282 -39.10 -2.58 -48.65
C ARG A 282 -39.52 -3.12 -47.29
N VAL A 283 -38.54 -3.29 -46.40
CA VAL A 283 -38.73 -3.85 -45.06
C VAL A 283 -38.29 -2.86 -43.98
N ALA A 284 -39.05 -2.77 -42.90
CA ALA A 284 -38.73 -1.95 -41.73
C ALA A 284 -38.45 -2.80 -40.48
N VAL A 285 -37.83 -2.20 -39.46
CA VAL A 285 -37.62 -2.85 -38.16
C VAL A 285 -38.96 -3.27 -37.57
N GLY A 286 -39.07 -4.54 -37.15
CA GLY A 286 -40.30 -5.15 -36.65
C GLY A 286 -41.15 -5.88 -37.71
N GLN A 287 -40.84 -5.76 -38.99
CA GLN A 287 -41.48 -6.56 -40.04
C GLN A 287 -40.90 -7.97 -40.09
N HIS A 288 -41.69 -8.89 -40.65
CA HIS A 288 -41.37 -10.30 -40.67
C HIS A 288 -40.81 -10.72 -42.02
N LEU A 289 -39.96 -11.72 -41.97
CA LEU A 289 -39.17 -12.24 -43.07
C LEU A 289 -39.14 -13.75 -42.93
N GLY A 290 -39.10 -14.49 -44.03
CA GLY A 290 -38.75 -15.90 -43.97
C GLY A 290 -39.89 -16.80 -43.53
N GLN A 291 -39.78 -18.07 -43.90
CA GLN A 291 -40.74 -19.11 -43.51
C GLN A 291 -40.64 -19.46 -42.01
N ASP A 292 -39.49 -19.22 -41.39
CA ASP A 292 -39.21 -19.51 -39.97
C ASP A 292 -39.53 -18.33 -39.03
N HIS A 293 -40.53 -17.51 -39.39
CA HIS A 293 -41.01 -16.37 -38.60
C HIS A 293 -39.90 -15.39 -38.15
N GLY A 294 -39.00 -15.06 -39.07
CA GLY A 294 -37.92 -14.10 -38.84
C GLY A 294 -38.46 -12.70 -38.59
N VAL A 295 -38.01 -11.99 -37.55
CA VAL A 295 -38.34 -10.58 -37.32
C VAL A 295 -37.11 -9.73 -37.49
N VAL A 296 -37.21 -8.62 -38.22
CA VAL A 296 -36.13 -7.63 -38.33
C VAL A 296 -35.94 -6.94 -36.99
N THR A 297 -34.79 -7.17 -36.35
CA THR A 297 -34.43 -6.53 -35.08
C THR A 297 -33.62 -5.24 -35.30
N GLY A 298 -32.96 -5.10 -36.45
CA GLY A 298 -32.14 -3.95 -36.77
C GLY A 298 -31.90 -3.81 -38.27
N ILE A 299 -31.75 -2.57 -38.74
CA ILE A 299 -31.39 -2.25 -40.12
C ILE A 299 -30.20 -1.29 -40.05
N SER A 300 -29.10 -1.65 -40.70
CA SER A 300 -27.99 -0.75 -40.98
C SER A 300 -27.84 -0.56 -42.49
N GLU A 301 -26.92 0.31 -42.92
CA GLU A 301 -26.64 0.50 -44.35
C GLU A 301 -25.96 -0.73 -44.99
N GLN A 302 -25.34 -1.58 -44.17
CA GLN A 302 -24.50 -2.70 -44.60
C GLN A 302 -25.13 -4.07 -44.34
N ALA A 303 -26.09 -4.16 -43.41
CA ALA A 303 -26.73 -5.41 -43.07
C ALA A 303 -28.11 -5.22 -42.42
N VAL A 304 -28.99 -6.20 -42.63
CA VAL A 304 -30.24 -6.35 -41.87
C VAL A 304 -30.03 -7.42 -40.81
N GLN A 305 -30.21 -7.07 -39.53
CA GLN A 305 -30.22 -8.04 -38.45
C GLN A 305 -31.63 -8.59 -38.24
N TYR A 306 -31.74 -9.90 -38.13
CA TYR A 306 -33.01 -10.60 -37.95
C TYR A 306 -32.91 -11.68 -36.87
N ARG A 307 -34.08 -12.13 -36.44
CA ARG A 307 -34.26 -13.15 -35.42
C ARG A 307 -35.34 -14.13 -35.85
N GLU A 308 -34.95 -15.37 -36.12
CA GLU A 308 -35.79 -16.49 -36.56
C GLU A 308 -36.24 -17.37 -35.38
N LEU A 309 -37.38 -18.04 -35.56
CA LEU A 309 -37.92 -19.04 -34.64
C LEU A 309 -37.89 -20.40 -35.34
N LEU A 310 -36.90 -21.23 -35.00
CA LEU A 310 -36.77 -22.59 -35.49
C LEU A 310 -37.54 -23.53 -34.58
N ARG A 311 -38.35 -24.42 -35.16
CA ARG A 311 -39.02 -25.48 -34.40
C ARG A 311 -38.14 -26.72 -34.38
N GLU A 312 -37.73 -27.16 -33.19
CA GLU A 312 -36.98 -28.41 -33.02
C GLU A 312 -37.91 -29.63 -33.03
N ALA A 313 -37.35 -30.83 -33.22
CA ALA A 313 -38.11 -32.08 -33.36
C ALA A 313 -38.94 -32.45 -32.11
N ASP A 314 -38.59 -31.88 -30.96
CA ASP A 314 -39.30 -31.99 -29.69
C ASP A 314 -40.47 -31.00 -29.53
N GLY A 315 -40.69 -30.13 -30.54
CA GLY A 315 -41.73 -29.11 -30.53
C GLY A 315 -41.36 -27.83 -29.79
N ILE A 316 -40.13 -27.70 -29.29
CA ILE A 316 -39.62 -26.48 -28.64
C ILE A 316 -39.20 -25.47 -29.71
N TRP A 317 -39.56 -24.21 -29.51
CA TRP A 317 -39.12 -23.10 -30.37
C TRP A 317 -37.76 -22.58 -29.89
N ARG A 318 -36.79 -22.56 -30.81
CA ARG A 318 -35.45 -22.02 -30.59
C ARG A 318 -35.27 -20.73 -31.40
N GLU A 319 -34.80 -19.68 -30.73
CA GLU A 319 -34.45 -18.43 -31.38
C GLU A 319 -33.07 -18.52 -32.05
N ARG A 320 -32.96 -18.20 -33.33
CA ARG A 320 -31.67 -18.01 -34.02
C ARG A 320 -31.56 -16.58 -34.52
N ARG A 321 -30.50 -15.89 -34.14
CA ARG A 321 -30.18 -14.55 -34.67
C ARG A 321 -29.25 -14.68 -35.85
N GLY A 322 -29.53 -13.91 -36.90
CA GLY A 322 -28.71 -13.86 -38.11
C GLY A 322 -28.67 -12.45 -38.69
N SER A 323 -27.84 -12.29 -39.71
CA SER A 323 -27.71 -11.02 -40.43
C SER A 323 -27.63 -11.28 -41.92
N LEU A 324 -28.40 -10.54 -42.72
CA LEU A 324 -28.26 -10.49 -44.17
C LEU A 324 -27.34 -9.32 -44.51
N ALA A 325 -26.15 -9.60 -45.04
CA ALA A 325 -25.23 -8.58 -45.52
C ALA A 325 -25.67 -8.02 -46.89
N LEU A 326 -25.32 -6.76 -47.15
CA LEU A 326 -25.50 -6.12 -48.45
C LEU A 326 -24.74 -6.89 -49.53
N GLN A 327 -25.45 -7.40 -50.55
CA GLN A 327 -24.79 -7.94 -51.73
C GLN A 327 -24.22 -6.79 -52.55
N ALA A 328 -22.90 -6.73 -52.67
CA ALA A 328 -22.23 -5.81 -53.58
C ALA A 328 -22.68 -6.10 -55.01
N ALA A 329 -23.30 -5.13 -55.67
CA ALA A 329 -23.72 -5.26 -57.06
C ALA A 329 -22.49 -5.45 -57.96
N GLY A 330 -22.28 -6.67 -58.45
CA GLY A 330 -21.20 -6.99 -59.37
C GLY A 330 -21.51 -8.24 -60.20
N ALA A 331 -21.85 -8.01 -61.47
CA ALA A 331 -21.97 -8.95 -62.58
C ALA A 331 -23.27 -9.80 -62.70
N GLY A 332 -24.13 -9.35 -63.63
CA GLY A 332 -25.07 -10.24 -64.34
C GLY A 332 -26.54 -10.01 -64.00
N THR A 333 -27.18 -9.04 -64.68
CA THR A 333 -28.48 -9.14 -65.37
C THR A 333 -29.13 -7.75 -65.41
N LYS A 334 -29.24 -7.20 -66.63
CA LYS A 334 -30.08 -6.03 -66.90
C LYS A 334 -31.54 -6.42 -66.59
N ALA A 335 -32.10 -5.87 -65.53
CA ALA A 335 -33.55 -5.82 -65.35
C ALA A 335 -33.98 -4.37 -65.60
N SER A 336 -34.58 -4.16 -66.76
CA SER A 336 -35.23 -2.92 -67.18
C SER A 336 -36.34 -2.54 -66.19
N LEU A 337 -36.29 -1.29 -65.71
CA LEU A 337 -37.44 -0.64 -65.09
C LEU A 337 -38.57 -0.53 -66.12
N THR A 338 -39.76 -1.02 -65.78
CA THR A 338 -41.00 -0.49 -66.33
C THR A 338 -41.69 0.25 -65.19
N GLU A 339 -41.46 1.56 -65.18
CA GLU A 339 -42.26 2.53 -64.46
C GLU A 339 -43.64 2.56 -65.13
N ALA A 340 -44.66 2.10 -64.41
CA ALA A 340 -46.05 2.34 -64.75
C ALA A 340 -46.64 3.16 -63.61
N ALA A 341 -46.50 4.48 -63.71
CA ALA A 341 -47.45 5.41 -63.12
C ALA A 341 -48.52 5.72 -64.19
N PRO A 342 -49.76 6.06 -63.79
CA PRO A 342 -50.71 6.62 -64.75
C PRO A 342 -50.25 7.96 -65.32
#